data_AF-A0A938SGR9-F1
#
_entry.id   AF-A0A938SGR9-F1
#
_cell.length_a   1.000
_cell.length_b   1.000
_cell.length_c   1.000
_cell.angle_alpha   90.00
_cell.angle_beta   90.00
_cell.angle_gamma   90.00
#
_symmetry.space_group_name_H-M   'P 1'
#
loop_
_entity.id
_entity.type
_entity.pdbx_description
1 polymer ?
#
loop_
_entity_poly.entity_id
_entity_poly.type
_entity_poly.pdbx_seq_one_letter_code
_entity_poly.pdbx_strand_id
1 'polypeptide(L)'
;RIMVLSVVVPPLRERTEDIPLLISHFLKNAASRSAIPVPHIPESTLGDMLRHPWPGNVRELKNTVERMVITSHKGTIGPFTMDEDFGAERLLSLPSTPGRLREEMERVERAVIEASLRENRGEINTTCLALGISRRALYERMKKYGLRKEDFRQ
;
A
#
# COMPACT_ATOMS: atom_id res chain seq x y z
N ARG A 1 -19.03 -34.53 -19.05
CA ARG A 1 -19.80 -33.33 -18.62
C ARG A 1 -19.57 -33.17 -17.13
N ILE A 2 -19.03 -32.04 -16.67
CA ILE A 2 -18.84 -31.78 -15.24
C ILE A 2 -20.12 -31.14 -14.73
N MET A 3 -20.77 -31.78 -13.76
CA MET A 3 -21.87 -31.19 -13.03
C MET A 3 -21.27 -30.20 -12.03
N VAL A 4 -21.35 -28.91 -12.35
CA VAL A 4 -20.85 -27.85 -11.46
C VAL A 4 -21.91 -27.64 -10.37
N LEU A 5 -21.71 -28.31 -9.23
CA LEU A 5 -22.46 -28.03 -8.01
C LEU A 5 -21.98 -26.68 -7.45
N SER A 6 -22.88 -25.70 -7.42
CA SER A 6 -22.61 -24.39 -6.82
C SER A 6 -22.67 -24.49 -5.30
N VAL A 7 -21.51 -24.43 -4.64
CA VAL A 7 -21.43 -24.29 -3.18
C VAL A 7 -21.51 -22.81 -2.83
N VAL A 8 -22.58 -22.40 -2.13
CA VAL A 8 -22.72 -21.05 -1.61
C VAL A 8 -22.02 -20.99 -0.25
N VAL A 9 -20.98 -20.16 -0.15
CA VAL A 9 -20.27 -19.94 1.11
C VAL A 9 -20.91 -18.75 1.82
N PRO A 10 -21.57 -18.94 2.97
CA PRO A 10 -22.17 -17.82 3.69
C PRO A 10 -21.09 -16.85 4.20
N PRO A 11 -21.38 -15.54 4.22
CA PRO A 11 -20.47 -14.51 4.68
C PRO A 11 -20.16 -14.67 6.18
N LEU A 12 -19.04 -14.10 6.62
CA LEU A 12 -18.52 -14.28 7.97
C LEU A 12 -19.49 -13.74 9.05
N ARG A 13 -20.27 -12.70 8.73
CA ARG A 13 -21.32 -12.14 9.59
C ARG A 13 -22.45 -13.12 9.93
N GLU A 14 -22.69 -14.12 9.10
CA GLU A 14 -23.71 -15.17 9.32
C GLU A 14 -23.15 -16.34 10.13
N ARG A 15 -21.85 -16.32 10.48
CA ARG A 15 -21.11 -17.38 11.17
C ARG A 15 -20.13 -16.79 12.20
N THR A 16 -20.59 -15.86 13.04
CA THR A 16 -19.74 -15.17 14.01
C THR A 16 -19.07 -16.10 15.02
N GLU A 17 -19.63 -17.29 15.24
CA GLU A 17 -19.06 -18.35 16.07
C GLU A 17 -17.71 -18.89 15.57
N ASP A 18 -17.45 -18.80 14.26
CA ASP A 18 -16.18 -19.22 13.65
C ASP A 18 -15.06 -18.19 13.87
N ILE A 19 -15.39 -16.94 14.20
CA ILE A 19 -14.43 -15.83 14.28
C ILE A 19 -13.31 -16.10 15.30
N PRO A 20 -13.57 -16.52 16.55
CA PRO A 20 -12.50 -16.81 17.52
C PRO A 20 -11.55 -17.92 17.04
N LEU A 21 -12.07 -18.96 16.39
CA LEU A 21 -11.28 -20.07 15.87
C LEU A 21 -10.39 -19.60 14.70
N LEU A 22 -10.97 -18.83 13.78
CA LEU A 22 -10.24 -18.24 12.65
C LEU A 22 -9.14 -17.28 13.11
N ILE A 23 -9.43 -16.41 14.08
CA ILE A 23 -8.44 -15.52 14.70
C ILE A 23 -7.29 -16.35 15.26
N SER A 24 -7.59 -17.38 16.07
CA SER A 24 -6.58 -18.24 16.68
C SER A 24 -5.68 -18.92 15.64
N HIS A 25 -6.27 -19.37 14.53
CA HIS A 25 -5.53 -19.98 13.43
C HIS A 25 -4.62 -18.97 12.71
N PHE A 26 -5.15 -17.79 12.34
CA PHE A 26 -4.37 -16.75 11.66
C PHE A 26 -3.27 -16.18 12.54
N LEU A 27 -3.53 -16.06 13.84
CA LEU A 27 -2.57 -15.58 14.83
C LEU A 27 -1.35 -16.50 14.91
N LYS A 28 -1.58 -17.82 15.02
CA LYS A 28 -0.50 -18.82 15.03
C LYS A 28 0.32 -18.80 13.74
N ASN A 29 -0.36 -18.71 12.59
CA ASN A 29 0.29 -18.69 11.29
C ASN A 29 1.13 -17.41 11.10
N ALA A 30 0.57 -16.25 11.46
CA ALA A 30 1.26 -14.97 11.40
C ALA A 30 2.48 -14.94 12.32
N ALA A 31 2.34 -15.38 13.57
CA ALA A 31 3.43 -15.45 14.54
C ALA A 31 4.57 -16.35 14.06
N SER A 32 4.24 -17.53 13.51
CA SER A 32 5.21 -18.46 12.92
C SER A 32 5.95 -17.84 11.73
N ARG A 33 5.25 -17.15 10.83
CA ARG A 33 5.85 -16.46 9.66
C ARG A 33 6.76 -15.30 10.07
N SER A 34 6.41 -14.60 11.14
CA SER A 34 7.17 -13.46 11.67
C SER A 34 8.26 -13.85 12.66
N ALA A 35 8.43 -15.15 12.95
CA ALA A 35 9.38 -15.68 13.94
C ALA A 35 9.25 -15.03 15.33
N ILE A 36 8.01 -14.69 15.73
CA ILE A 36 7.70 -14.14 17.06
C ILE A 36 6.81 -15.11 17.85
N PRO A 37 6.85 -15.07 19.20
CA PRO A 37 5.87 -15.79 20.00
C PRO A 37 4.45 -15.31 19.69
N VAL A 38 3.48 -16.22 19.81
CA VAL A 38 2.06 -15.93 19.58
C VAL A 38 1.62 -14.83 20.55
N PRO A 39 1.24 -13.63 20.05
CA PRO A 39 0.92 -12.52 20.93
C PRO A 39 -0.47 -12.71 21.55
N HIS A 40 -0.65 -12.22 22.78
CA HIS A 40 -1.93 -12.27 23.47
C HIS A 40 -2.90 -11.23 22.91
N ILE A 41 -4.16 -11.62 22.69
CA ILE A 41 -5.25 -10.72 22.30
C ILE A 41 -6.06 -10.39 23.57
N PRO A 42 -6.14 -9.11 23.98
CA PRO A 42 -7.00 -8.69 25.08
C PRO A 42 -8.48 -9.01 24.80
N GLU A 43 -9.25 -9.33 25.84
CA GLU A 43 -10.70 -9.61 25.70
C GLU A 43 -11.49 -8.43 25.13
N SER A 44 -11.08 -7.20 25.45
CA SER A 44 -11.67 -5.97 24.88
C SER A 44 -11.54 -5.96 23.35
N THR A 45 -10.34 -6.18 22.85
CA THR A 45 -10.01 -6.28 21.42
C THR A 45 -10.79 -7.40 20.75
N LEU A 46 -10.89 -8.58 21.40
CA LEU A 46 -11.67 -9.70 20.87
C LEU A 46 -13.17 -9.36 20.79
N GLY A 47 -13.70 -8.68 21.81
CA GLY A 47 -15.09 -8.21 21.84
C GLY A 47 -15.40 -7.23 20.71
N ASP A 48 -14.47 -6.32 20.39
CA ASP A 48 -14.60 -5.40 19.26
C ASP A 48 -14.59 -6.15 17.92
N MET A 49 -13.70 -7.13 17.75
CA MET A 49 -13.62 -7.97 16.56
C MET A 49 -14.89 -8.81 16.32
N LEU A 50 -15.56 -9.25 17.39
CA LEU A 50 -16.82 -10.00 17.31
C LEU A 50 -18.02 -9.13 16.92
N ARG A 51 -18.02 -7.85 17.30
CA ARG A 51 -19.06 -6.88 16.93
C ARG A 51 -18.93 -6.38 15.49
N HIS A 52 -17.78 -6.61 14.85
CA HIS A 52 -17.50 -6.11 13.52
C HIS A 52 -18.23 -6.95 12.43
N PRO A 53 -18.82 -6.31 11.39
CA PRO A 53 -19.58 -7.01 10.35
C PRO A 53 -18.72 -7.72 9.30
N TRP A 54 -17.41 -7.44 9.24
CA TRP A 54 -16.44 -8.03 8.30
C TRP A 54 -16.92 -8.03 6.83
N PRO A 55 -17.11 -6.85 6.19
CA PRO A 55 -17.53 -6.75 4.79
C PRO A 55 -16.62 -7.51 3.81
N GLY A 56 -15.32 -7.60 4.10
CA GLY A 56 -14.34 -8.39 3.36
C GLY A 56 -14.20 -9.85 3.83
N ASN A 57 -15.12 -10.33 4.68
CA ASN A 57 -15.20 -11.70 5.19
C ASN A 57 -13.87 -12.19 5.79
N VAL A 58 -13.53 -13.46 5.54
CA VAL A 58 -12.32 -14.14 6.03
C VAL A 58 -11.04 -13.44 5.57
N ARG A 59 -11.04 -12.81 4.39
CA ARG A 59 -9.87 -12.11 3.85
C ARG A 59 -9.51 -10.89 4.72
N GLU A 60 -10.52 -10.11 5.07
CA GLU A 60 -10.35 -8.94 5.95
C GLU A 60 -9.93 -9.35 7.35
N LEU A 61 -10.56 -10.39 7.92
CA LEU A 61 -10.19 -10.94 9.22
C LEU A 61 -8.71 -11.37 9.24
N LYS A 62 -8.28 -12.15 8.25
CA LYS A 62 -6.89 -12.59 8.12
C LYS A 62 -5.92 -11.41 8.06
N ASN A 63 -6.17 -10.45 7.16
CA ASN A 63 -5.28 -9.29 6.98
C ASN A 63 -5.19 -8.45 8.25
N THR A 64 -6.29 -8.34 8.98
CA THR A 64 -6.32 -7.58 10.24
C THR A 64 -5.51 -8.28 11.31
N VAL A 65 -5.68 -9.59 11.50
CA VAL A 65 -4.88 -10.38 12.46
C VAL A 65 -3.40 -10.36 12.11
N GLU A 66 -3.02 -10.54 10.83
CA GLU A 66 -1.62 -10.48 10.39
C GLU A 66 -0.98 -9.12 10.71
N ARG A 67 -1.70 -8.01 10.49
CA ARG A 67 -1.24 -6.66 10.84
C ARG A 67 -1.07 -6.49 12.35
N MET A 68 -2.05 -6.94 13.13
CA MET A 68 -2.00 -6.86 14.59
C MET A 68 -0.80 -7.61 15.16
N VAL A 69 -0.40 -8.73 14.56
CA VAL A 69 0.83 -9.46 14.93
C VAL A 69 2.08 -8.64 14.64
N ILE A 70 2.17 -7.99 13.47
CA ILE A 70 3.32 -7.15 13.09
C ILE A 70 3.43 -5.92 13.99
N THR A 71 2.30 -5.29 14.33
CA THR A 71 2.24 -4.10 15.19
C THR A 71 2.23 -4.44 16.67
N SER A 72 2.23 -5.72 17.04
CA SER A 72 2.24 -6.14 18.44
C SER A 72 3.53 -5.66 19.13
N HIS A 73 3.37 -5.08 20.32
CA HIS A 73 4.50 -4.64 21.14
C HIS A 73 4.57 -5.50 22.39
N LYS A 74 5.76 -6.05 22.69
CA LYS A 74 5.99 -6.92 23.86
C LYS A 74 5.04 -8.12 23.96
N GLY A 75 4.65 -8.71 22.81
CA GLY A 75 3.83 -9.92 22.79
C GLY A 75 2.36 -9.70 23.15
N THR A 76 1.88 -8.46 23.16
CA THR A 76 0.45 -8.14 23.32
C THR A 76 -0.05 -7.37 22.11
N ILE A 77 -1.21 -7.77 21.60
CA ILE A 77 -1.91 -7.08 20.53
C ILE A 77 -2.58 -5.83 21.11
N GLY A 78 -2.39 -4.70 20.43
CA GLY A 78 -3.01 -3.43 20.80
C GLY A 78 -4.53 -3.42 20.64
N PRO A 79 -5.20 -2.32 21.02
CA PRO A 79 -6.64 -2.16 20.83
C PRO A 79 -7.02 -2.35 19.36
N PHE A 80 -8.12 -3.08 19.12
CA PHE A 80 -8.71 -3.17 17.79
C PHE A 80 -9.28 -1.80 17.47
N THR A 81 -8.57 -1.06 16.64
CA THR A 81 -9.09 0.17 16.05
C THR A 81 -9.70 -0.23 14.72
N MET A 82 -10.97 0.14 14.53
CA MET A 82 -11.56 0.06 13.21
C MET A 82 -10.71 0.94 12.31
N ASP A 83 -10.15 0.34 11.28
CA ASP A 83 -9.73 1.06 10.10
C ASP A 83 -10.99 1.58 9.38
N GLU A 84 -11.87 2.34 10.04
CA GLU A 84 -12.97 3.08 9.38
C GLU A 84 -12.42 4.03 8.30
N ASP A 85 -11.11 4.26 8.29
CA ASP A 85 -10.39 5.11 7.36
C ASP A 85 -9.47 4.36 6.35
N PHE A 86 -9.41 3.02 6.32
CA PHE A 86 -8.58 2.31 5.31
C PHE A 86 -9.42 1.68 4.18
N GLY A 87 -10.37 2.47 3.67
CA GLY A 87 -10.50 2.54 2.22
C GLY A 87 -9.12 2.80 1.59
N ALA A 88 -8.93 2.40 0.34
CA ALA A 88 -7.67 2.50 -0.39
C ALA A 88 -6.98 3.90 -0.43
N GLU A 89 -7.51 4.91 0.27
CA GLU A 89 -6.98 6.26 0.41
C GLU A 89 -5.88 6.44 1.48
N ARG A 90 -5.83 5.65 2.57
CA ARG A 90 -4.90 5.98 3.68
C ARG A 90 -3.49 5.39 3.59
N LEU A 91 -3.25 4.48 2.64
CA LEU A 91 -1.86 4.18 2.21
C LEU A 91 -1.17 5.40 1.56
N LEU A 92 -1.91 6.51 1.34
CA LEU A 92 -1.39 7.78 0.84
C LEU A 92 -1.37 8.92 1.87
N SER A 93 -1.84 8.74 3.11
CA SER A 93 -1.73 9.80 4.12
C SER A 93 -0.40 9.75 4.87
N LEU A 94 0.70 9.85 4.12
CA LEU A 94 1.79 10.71 4.57
C LEU A 94 1.17 12.12 4.71
N PRO A 95 1.57 12.93 5.71
CA PRO A 95 1.12 14.32 5.75
C PRO A 95 1.39 14.93 4.37
N SER A 96 0.36 15.48 3.73
CA SER A 96 0.44 16.18 2.43
C SER A 96 1.19 17.52 2.55
N THR A 97 2.14 17.60 3.47
CA THR A 97 3.23 18.56 3.37
C THR A 97 4.13 18.06 2.24
N PRO A 98 4.52 18.90 1.27
CA PRO A 98 5.66 18.60 0.43
C PRO A 98 6.84 18.32 1.37
N GLY A 99 7.13 17.05 1.61
CA GLY A 99 8.27 16.68 2.43
C GLY A 99 9.51 17.21 1.72
N ARG A 100 10.47 17.74 2.47
CA ARG A 100 11.78 18.19 1.96
C ARG A 100 12.39 17.19 0.98
N LEU A 101 12.19 15.89 1.21
CA LEU A 101 12.62 14.84 0.29
C LEU A 101 11.97 14.91 -1.10
N ARG A 102 10.65 15.12 -1.17
CA ARG A 102 9.93 15.21 -2.45
C ARG A 102 10.39 16.43 -3.25
N GLU A 103 10.55 17.56 -2.58
CA GLU A 103 11.08 18.79 -3.20
C GLU A 103 12.51 18.59 -3.72
N GLU A 104 13.39 17.94 -2.95
CA GLU A 104 14.75 17.67 -3.43
C GLU A 104 14.83 16.63 -4.53
N MET A 105 13.96 15.61 -4.51
CA MET A 105 13.87 14.68 -5.63
C MET A 105 13.39 15.38 -6.90
N GLU A 106 12.40 16.29 -6.82
CA GLU A 106 11.94 17.07 -7.97
C GLU A 106 13.01 18.05 -8.48
N ARG A 107 13.79 18.65 -7.58
CA ARG A 107 14.93 19.52 -7.95
C ARG A 107 16.02 18.76 -8.68
N VAL A 108 16.43 17.61 -8.15
CA VAL A 108 17.45 16.74 -8.76
C VAL A 108 16.95 16.23 -10.11
N GLU A 109 15.71 15.78 -10.18
CA GLU A 109 15.10 15.30 -11.42
C GLU A 109 15.07 16.40 -12.50
N ARG A 110 14.67 17.62 -12.15
CA ARG A 110 14.69 18.76 -13.07
C ARG A 110 16.10 19.03 -13.59
N ALA A 111 17.11 19.07 -12.70
CA ALA A 111 18.48 19.37 -13.08
C ALA A 111 19.07 18.32 -14.05
N VAL A 112 18.77 17.05 -13.82
CA VAL A 112 19.20 15.94 -14.70
C VAL A 112 18.54 16.05 -16.08
N ILE A 113 17.24 16.32 -16.14
CA ILE A 113 16.52 16.46 -17.42
C ILE A 113 17.04 17.68 -18.19
N GLU A 114 17.31 18.79 -17.52
CA GLU A 114 17.85 20.00 -18.13
C GLU A 114 19.28 19.79 -18.66
N ALA A 115 20.14 19.10 -17.90
CA ALA A 115 21.49 18.77 -18.35
C ALA A 115 21.46 17.89 -19.62
N SER A 116 20.63 16.84 -19.62
CA SER A 116 20.49 15.97 -20.80
C SER A 116 19.86 16.70 -21.99
N LEU A 117 18.90 17.60 -21.80
CA LEU A 117 18.31 18.40 -22.89
C LEU A 117 19.34 19.38 -23.50
N ARG A 118 20.21 19.98 -22.68
CA ARG A 118 21.30 20.85 -23.15
C ARG A 118 22.34 20.07 -23.94
N GLU A 119 22.79 18.93 -23.42
CA GLU A 119 23.79 18.08 -24.06
C GLU A 119 23.31 17.57 -25.43
N ASN A 120 22.02 17.25 -25.54
CA ASN A 120 21.41 16.76 -26.77
C ASN A 120 20.76 17.87 -27.62
N ARG A 121 21.02 19.16 -27.35
CA ARG A 121 20.53 20.32 -28.12
C ARG A 121 19.01 20.33 -28.37
N GLY A 122 18.24 19.92 -27.36
CA GLY A 122 16.77 19.86 -27.44
C GLY A 122 16.23 18.70 -28.30
N GLU A 123 17.06 17.74 -28.71
CA GLU A 123 16.60 16.56 -29.40
C GLU A 123 15.98 15.54 -28.42
N ILE A 124 14.67 15.37 -28.54
CA ILE A 124 13.85 14.57 -27.61
C ILE A 124 14.20 13.07 -27.67
N ASN A 125 14.53 12.55 -28.86
CA ASN A 125 14.79 11.12 -29.02
C ASN A 125 16.10 10.68 -28.35
N THR A 126 17.18 11.42 -28.57
CA THR A 126 18.49 11.19 -27.97
C THR A 126 18.46 11.47 -26.47
N THR A 127 17.74 12.50 -26.04
CA THR A 127 17.52 12.77 -24.60
C THR A 127 16.77 11.63 -23.90
N CYS A 128 15.73 11.06 -24.53
CA CYS A 128 15.01 9.90 -24.00
C CYS A 128 15.91 8.67 -23.84
N LEU A 129 16.80 8.43 -24.82
CA LEU A 129 17.75 7.31 -24.78
C LEU A 129 18.80 7.52 -23.67
N ALA A 130 19.33 8.73 -23.54
CA ALA A 130 20.30 9.08 -22.49
C ALA A 130 19.69 8.96 -21.08
N LEU A 131 18.43 9.34 -20.91
CA LEU A 131 17.71 9.27 -19.63
C LEU A 131 17.06 7.91 -19.35
N GLY A 132 17.00 7.00 -20.34
CA GLY A 132 16.34 5.71 -20.20
C GLY A 132 14.81 5.79 -19.99
N ILE A 133 14.17 6.87 -20.45
CA ILE A 133 12.72 7.11 -20.27
C ILE A 133 11.97 7.21 -21.59
N SER A 134 10.68 6.86 -21.58
CA SER A 134 9.83 6.98 -22.77
C SER A 134 9.60 8.45 -23.15
N ARG A 135 9.33 8.72 -24.43
CA ARG A 135 8.99 10.07 -24.93
C ARG A 135 7.83 10.69 -24.17
N ARG A 136 6.81 9.89 -23.87
CA ARG A 136 5.63 10.34 -23.10
C ARG A 136 6.04 10.80 -21.70
N ALA A 137 6.86 10.02 -21.00
CA ALA A 137 7.35 10.36 -19.67
C ALA A 137 8.20 11.65 -19.70
N LEU A 138 9.05 11.82 -20.71
CA LEU A 138 9.83 13.04 -20.88
C LEU A 138 8.94 14.27 -21.12
N TYR A 139 7.93 14.19 -21.99
CA TYR A 139 6.99 15.29 -22.22
C TYR A 139 6.19 15.65 -20.97
N GLU A 140 5.74 14.66 -20.19
CA GLU A 140 5.03 14.92 -18.93
C GLU A 140 5.93 15.60 -17.90
N ARG A 141 7.21 15.18 -17.79
CA ARG A 141 8.18 15.85 -16.91
C ARG A 141 8.57 17.25 -17.39
N MET A 142 8.74 17.46 -18.70
CA MET A 142 8.98 18.78 -19.28
C MET A 142 7.81 19.74 -19.02
N LYS A 143 6.56 19.26 -19.17
CA LYS A 143 5.36 20.03 -18.86
C LYS A 143 5.25 20.34 -17.36
N LYS A 144 5.61 19.38 -16.50
CA LYS A 144 5.62 19.54 -15.04
C LYS A 144 6.65 20.59 -14.58
N TYR A 145 7.83 20.62 -15.20
CA TYR A 145 8.93 21.52 -14.83
C TYR A 145 9.01 22.80 -15.67
N GLY A 146 8.08 23.01 -16.61
CA GLY A 146 8.04 24.19 -17.47
C GLY A 146 9.18 24.28 -18.49
N LEU A 147 9.84 23.16 -18.80
CA LEU A 147 10.97 23.10 -19.74
C LEU A 147 10.44 23.04 -21.19
N ARG A 148 10.87 23.95 -22.07
CA ARG A 148 10.53 23.88 -23.50
C ARG A 148 11.74 23.42 -24.30
N LYS A 149 11.47 22.59 -25.31
CA LYS A 149 12.49 22.12 -26.26
C LYS A 149 13.19 23.27 -27.01
N GLU A 150 12.53 24.42 -27.11
CA GLU A 150 13.00 25.61 -27.84
C GLU A 150 14.10 26.34 -27.06
N ASP A 151 14.09 26.26 -25.73
CA ASP A 151 15.09 26.91 -24.87
C ASP A 151 16.48 26.26 -24.97
N PHE A 152 16.55 25.04 -25.52
CA PHE A 152 17.77 24.21 -25.58
C PHE A 152 18.24 23.95 -27.00
N ARG A 153 17.61 24.57 -28.00
CA ARG A 153 17.95 24.42 -29.42
C ARG A 153 18.89 25.55 -29.83
N GLN A 154 20.20 25.31 -29.68
CA GLN A 154 21.27 26.11 -30.30
C GLN A 154 21.90 25.35 -31.47
#